data_AF-A0AAE2CX57-F1
#
_entry.id   AF-A0AAE2CX57-F1
#
_cell.length_a   1.000
_cell.length_b   1.000
_cell.length_c   1.000
_cell.angle_alpha   90.00
_cell.angle_beta   90.00
_cell.angle_gamma   90.00
#
_symmetry.space_group_name_H-M   'P 1'
#
loop_
_entity.id
_entity.type
_entity.pdbx_description
1 polymer ?
#
loop_
_entity_poly.entity_id
_entity_poly.type
_entity_poly.pdbx_seq_one_letter_code
_entity_poly.pdbx_strand_id
1 'polypeptide(L)'
;MTLLRFFLLTFAVAQALLQFAVATSDAAYPSAYGLDQSCTATTVSADDLVPVRREVYGGGRIIDISHRYHSEMPSWESSDGLGHFVWLAKSMKNGSLANNSEMKLPAHTGTHVDAPGHVFDHYFDAGFDVDTLDLDVLNGMK
;
A
#
# COMPACT_ATOMS: atom_id res chain seq x y z
N MET A 1 -12.93 -47.78 4.84
CA MET A 1 -13.48 -46.40 4.93
C MET A 1 -12.50 -45.39 5.54
N THR A 2 -11.49 -45.82 6.30
CA THR A 2 -10.48 -44.96 6.94
C THR A 2 -9.41 -44.45 5.98
N LEU A 3 -8.91 -45.31 5.07
CA LEU A 3 -7.85 -44.95 4.11
C LEU A 3 -8.29 -43.87 3.11
N LEU A 4 -9.50 -43.98 2.56
CA LEU A 4 -10.07 -43.00 1.63
C LEU A 4 -10.28 -41.63 2.29
N ARG A 5 -10.72 -41.61 3.56
CA ARG A 5 -10.86 -40.37 4.33
C ARG A 5 -9.52 -39.70 4.60
N PHE A 6 -8.49 -40.48 4.88
CA PHE A 6 -7.13 -39.97 5.08
C PHE A 6 -6.58 -39.34 3.80
N PHE A 7 -6.76 -40.02 2.65
CA PHE A 7 -6.34 -39.52 1.35
C PHE A 7 -7.06 -38.22 0.94
N LEU A 8 -8.38 -38.14 1.17
CA LEU A 8 -9.15 -36.93 0.90
C LEU A 8 -8.71 -35.76 1.80
N LEU A 9 -8.39 -36.02 3.07
CA LEU A 9 -7.91 -34.99 4.00
C LEU A 9 -6.51 -34.48 3.59
N THR A 10 -5.58 -35.37 3.24
CA THR A 10 -4.24 -34.95 2.79
C THR A 10 -4.30 -34.18 1.47
N PHE A 11 -5.21 -34.57 0.57
CA PHE A 11 -5.43 -33.86 -0.70
C PHE A 11 -6.02 -32.45 -0.46
N ALA A 12 -7.00 -32.32 0.43
CA ALA A 12 -7.57 -31.02 0.79
C ALA A 12 -6.54 -30.09 1.46
N VAL A 13 -5.70 -30.62 2.35
CA VAL A 13 -4.60 -29.85 2.98
C VAL A 13 -3.56 -29.43 1.93
N ALA A 14 -3.18 -30.32 1.01
CA ALA A 14 -2.24 -30.00 -0.05
C ALA A 14 -2.79 -28.90 -1.00
N GLN A 15 -4.09 -28.94 -1.33
CA GLN A 15 -4.72 -27.90 -2.14
C GLN A 15 -4.79 -26.55 -1.42
N ALA A 16 -5.11 -26.54 -0.13
CA ALA A 16 -5.11 -25.32 0.68
C ALA A 16 -3.70 -24.70 0.78
N LEU A 17 -2.67 -25.53 1.00
CA LEU A 17 -1.28 -25.09 1.03
C LEU A 17 -0.80 -24.55 -0.33
N LEU A 18 -1.22 -25.18 -1.44
CA LEU A 18 -0.86 -24.72 -2.79
C LEU A 18 -1.52 -23.37 -3.11
N GLN A 19 -2.79 -23.19 -2.74
CA GLN A 19 -3.49 -21.91 -2.91
C GLN A 19 -2.85 -20.79 -2.08
N PHE A 20 -2.44 -21.09 -0.84
CA PHE A 20 -1.74 -20.14 0.02
C PHE A 20 -0.37 -19.77 -0.56
N ALA A 21 0.40 -20.74 -1.06
CA ALA A 21 1.72 -20.50 -1.67
C ALA A 21 1.65 -19.63 -2.94
N VAL A 22 0.61 -19.79 -3.76
CA VAL A 22 0.37 -18.94 -4.94
C VAL A 22 0.01 -17.51 -4.52
N ALA A 23 -0.80 -17.35 -3.48
CA ALA A 23 -1.17 -16.04 -2.94
C ALA A 23 0.02 -15.30 -2.31
N THR A 24 1.01 -16.03 -1.75
CA THR A 24 2.25 -15.45 -1.22
C THR A 24 3.36 -15.30 -2.26
N SER A 25 3.13 -15.65 -3.53
CA SER A 25 4.18 -15.59 -4.54
C SER A 25 4.48 -14.14 -4.93
N ASP A 26 5.60 -13.63 -4.42
CA ASP A 26 6.12 -12.27 -4.69
C ASP A 26 6.55 -12.09 -6.17
N ALA A 27 6.57 -13.16 -6.98
CA ALA A 27 6.92 -13.15 -8.39
C ALA A 27 6.06 -12.18 -9.24
N ALA A 28 4.86 -11.86 -8.75
CA ALA A 28 3.99 -10.90 -9.40
C ALA A 28 4.41 -9.44 -9.14
N TYR A 29 5.09 -9.15 -8.02
CA TYR A 29 5.52 -7.79 -7.67
C TYR A 29 6.83 -7.42 -8.38
N PRO A 30 6.94 -6.21 -8.93
CA PRO A 30 8.23 -5.64 -9.29
C PRO A 30 9.01 -5.25 -8.03
N SER A 31 10.34 -5.45 -8.05
CA SER A 31 11.24 -5.13 -6.92
C SER A 31 11.19 -3.67 -6.49
N ALA A 32 10.83 -2.76 -7.40
CA ALA A 32 10.75 -1.32 -7.18
C ALA A 32 9.68 -0.88 -6.15
N TYR A 33 8.82 -1.80 -5.67
CA TYR A 33 7.97 -1.56 -4.49
C TYR A 33 8.74 -1.72 -3.17
N GLY A 34 9.86 -2.45 -3.18
CA GLY A 34 10.90 -2.45 -2.15
C GLY A 34 11.91 -1.32 -2.38
N LEU A 35 12.69 -1.01 -1.36
CA LEU A 35 13.53 0.19 -1.24
C LEU A 35 14.83 0.17 -2.06
N ASP A 36 14.88 -0.62 -3.14
CA ASP A 36 16.12 -0.86 -3.90
C ASP A 36 16.54 0.29 -4.81
N GLN A 37 15.76 1.37 -4.89
CA GLN A 37 16.11 2.55 -5.66
C GLN A 37 17.05 3.47 -4.88
N SER A 38 18.26 2.96 -4.63
CA SER A 38 19.41 3.76 -4.21
C SER A 38 19.61 4.93 -5.17
N CYS A 39 19.90 6.11 -4.63
CA CYS A 39 20.24 7.35 -5.36
C CYS A 39 21.49 7.24 -6.26
N THR A 40 22.03 6.04 -6.46
CA THR A 40 23.11 5.76 -7.39
C THR A 40 22.60 5.89 -8.82
N ALA A 41 23.26 6.74 -9.59
CA ALA A 41 23.14 6.82 -11.04
C ALA A 41 23.61 5.49 -11.67
N THR A 42 22.79 4.45 -11.59
CA THR A 42 22.92 3.28 -12.44
C THR A 42 22.70 3.74 -13.87
N THR A 43 23.56 3.30 -14.79
CA THR A 43 23.38 3.52 -16.23
C THR A 43 22.07 2.86 -16.65
N VAL A 44 20.98 3.64 -16.63
CA VAL A 44 19.67 3.23 -17.09
C VAL A 44 19.78 3.05 -18.60
N SER A 45 19.57 1.84 -19.10
CA SER A 45 19.46 1.63 -20.54
C SER A 45 18.29 2.47 -21.07
N ALA A 46 18.35 2.95 -22.31
CA ALA A 46 17.26 3.73 -22.90
C ALA A 46 15.91 2.97 -22.92
N ASP A 47 15.96 1.64 -22.77
CA ASP A 47 14.79 0.75 -22.72
C ASP A 47 14.27 0.47 -21.30
N ASP A 48 14.99 0.89 -20.24
CA ASP A 48 14.57 0.63 -18.87
C ASP A 48 13.47 1.62 -18.43
N LEU A 49 12.26 1.09 -18.22
CA LEU A 49 11.12 1.87 -17.74
C LEU A 49 11.25 2.20 -16.25
N VAL A 50 11.99 3.29 -15.95
CA VAL A 50 12.18 3.78 -14.58
C VAL A 50 11.27 5.00 -14.31
N PRO A 51 10.39 4.95 -13.30
CA PRO A 51 9.58 6.10 -12.93
C PRO A 51 10.44 7.27 -12.45
N VAL A 52 10.20 8.46 -12.99
CA VAL A 52 10.82 9.69 -12.48
C VAL A 52 10.18 10.05 -11.14
N ARG A 53 10.99 10.09 -10.07
CA ARG A 53 10.59 10.64 -8.76
C ARG A 53 11.06 12.07 -8.65
N ARG A 54 10.15 13.01 -8.38
CA ARG A 54 10.44 14.43 -8.25
C ARG A 54 9.43 15.06 -7.29
N GLU A 55 9.89 15.98 -6.45
CA GLU A 55 9.03 16.70 -5.51
C GLU A 55 8.54 18.04 -6.08
N VAL A 56 9.32 18.67 -6.97
CA VAL A 56 9.04 20.02 -7.49
C VAL A 56 8.51 19.99 -8.92
N TYR A 57 7.34 20.58 -9.15
CA TYR A 57 6.64 20.60 -10.43
C TYR A 57 6.31 22.04 -10.88
N GLY A 58 5.97 22.18 -12.16
CA GLY A 58 5.48 23.45 -12.72
C GLY A 58 6.43 24.63 -12.56
N GLY A 59 7.75 24.40 -12.63
CA GLY A 59 8.77 25.44 -12.48
C GLY A 59 8.95 25.96 -11.04
N GLY A 60 8.62 25.16 -10.02
CA GLY A 60 8.72 25.56 -8.62
C GLY A 60 7.38 25.96 -7.98
N ARG A 61 6.30 25.99 -8.77
CA ARG A 61 4.97 26.39 -8.31
C ARG A 61 4.27 25.33 -7.46
N ILE A 62 4.57 24.06 -7.69
CA ILE A 62 3.94 22.93 -7.00
C ILE A 62 5.05 22.12 -6.34
N ILE A 63 4.92 21.90 -5.03
CA ILE A 63 5.86 21.10 -4.23
C ILE A 63 5.04 19.97 -3.62
N ASP A 64 5.39 18.73 -3.96
CA ASP A 64 4.86 17.55 -3.30
C ASP A 64 5.49 17.42 -1.91
N ILE A 65 4.64 17.40 -0.88
CA ILE A 65 5.02 17.28 0.53
C ILE A 65 4.65 15.91 1.12
N SER A 66 4.29 14.97 0.24
CA SER A 66 3.83 13.64 0.62
C SER A 66 5.01 12.67 0.69
N HIS A 67 5.16 11.99 1.83
CA HIS A 67 6.09 10.88 1.90
C HIS A 67 5.50 9.67 1.17
N ARG A 68 6.33 8.99 0.38
CA ARG A 68 5.96 7.73 -0.27
C ARG A 68 5.62 6.68 0.81
N TYR A 69 4.51 5.96 0.64
CA TYR A 69 4.25 4.76 1.42
C TYR A 69 5.20 3.63 1.05
N HIS A 70 5.87 3.06 2.07
CA HIS A 70 6.71 1.89 1.96
C HIS A 70 6.66 1.10 3.27
N SER A 71 6.98 -0.20 3.22
CA SER A 71 6.84 -1.12 4.36
C SER A 71 7.67 -0.70 5.58
N GLU A 72 8.84 -0.12 5.36
CA GLU A 72 9.75 0.30 6.44
C GLU A 72 9.47 1.71 6.98
N MET A 73 8.44 2.40 6.49
CA MET A 73 8.22 3.78 6.94
C MET A 73 7.84 3.80 8.43
N PRO A 74 8.23 4.86 9.17
CA PRO A 74 7.87 4.96 10.57
C PRO A 74 6.36 4.87 10.78
N SER A 75 5.98 4.13 11.83
CA SER A 75 4.60 3.99 12.28
C SER A 75 4.51 4.42 13.74
N TRP A 76 3.39 5.04 14.13
CA TRP A 76 3.21 5.55 15.49
C TRP A 76 3.36 4.41 16.51
N GLU A 77 4.16 4.64 17.55
CA GLU A 77 4.43 3.68 18.65
C GLU A 77 4.95 2.29 18.21
N SER A 78 5.44 2.16 16.98
CA SER A 78 5.96 0.90 16.44
C SER A 78 7.39 1.07 15.93
N SER A 79 8.27 0.16 16.34
CA SER A 79 9.62 0.01 15.76
C SER A 79 9.62 -0.75 14.44
N ASP A 80 8.52 -1.43 14.10
CA ASP A 80 8.48 -2.41 13.03
C ASP A 80 8.11 -1.78 11.68
N GLY A 81 7.88 -0.46 11.67
CA GLY A 81 7.40 0.29 10.54
C GLY A 81 5.94 -0.04 10.19
N LEU A 82 5.60 0.12 8.92
CA LEU A 82 4.25 -0.12 8.41
C LEU A 82 3.99 -1.60 8.05
N GLY A 83 5.06 -2.36 7.75
CA GLY A 83 4.97 -3.76 7.35
C GLY A 83 4.27 -3.97 6.01
N HIS A 84 3.60 -5.12 5.85
CA HIS A 84 2.87 -5.44 4.63
C HIS A 84 1.50 -4.74 4.63
N PHE A 85 1.37 -3.67 3.85
CA PHE A 85 0.18 -2.83 3.82
C PHE A 85 -0.56 -2.83 2.48
N VAL A 86 0.08 -3.27 1.40
CA VAL A 86 -0.49 -3.31 0.05
C VAL A 86 -0.20 -4.67 -0.56
N TRP A 87 -1.21 -5.28 -1.17
CA TRP A 87 -1.03 -6.52 -1.90
C TRP A 87 -1.74 -6.64 -3.22
N LEU A 88 -1.19 -7.46 -4.12
CA LEU A 88 -1.72 -7.66 -5.46
C LEU A 88 -2.77 -8.77 -5.46
N ALA A 89 -4.05 -8.39 -5.37
CA ALA A 89 -5.18 -9.31 -5.42
C ALA A 89 -5.37 -9.96 -6.80
N LYS A 90 -5.03 -9.25 -7.90
CA LYS A 90 -5.04 -9.78 -9.28
C LYS A 90 -3.86 -9.25 -10.07
N SER A 91 -3.28 -10.09 -10.93
CA SER A 91 -2.11 -9.73 -11.74
C SER A 91 -2.30 -10.05 -13.22
N MET A 92 -1.85 -9.13 -14.09
CA MET A 92 -1.76 -9.37 -15.53
C MET A 92 -0.77 -10.47 -15.87
N LYS A 93 0.30 -10.63 -15.08
CA LYS A 93 1.24 -11.75 -15.22
C LYS A 93 0.55 -13.10 -15.00
N ASN A 94 -0.52 -13.10 -14.20
CA ASN A 94 -1.34 -14.27 -13.91
C ASN A 94 -2.64 -14.29 -14.75
N GLY A 95 -2.66 -13.60 -15.90
CA GLY A 95 -3.77 -13.65 -16.86
C GLY A 95 -4.96 -12.74 -16.53
N SER A 96 -4.86 -11.86 -15.53
CA SER A 96 -5.91 -10.86 -15.27
C SER A 96 -5.86 -9.72 -16.30
N LEU A 97 -6.98 -9.04 -16.53
CA LEU A 97 -7.04 -7.88 -17.45
C LEU A 97 -6.30 -6.65 -16.91
N ALA A 98 -6.06 -6.59 -15.60
CA ALA A 98 -5.38 -5.50 -14.92
C ALA A 98 -4.63 -6.02 -13.68
N ASN A 99 -3.67 -5.23 -13.21
CA ASN A 99 -3.05 -5.42 -11.89
C ASN A 99 -3.95 -4.71 -10.86
N ASN A 100 -4.57 -5.47 -9.97
CA ASN A 100 -5.44 -4.92 -8.93
C ASN A 100 -4.80 -5.13 -7.58
N SER A 101 -4.50 -4.04 -6.89
CA SER A 101 -3.98 -4.07 -5.53
C SER A 101 -5.08 -3.76 -4.51
N GLU A 102 -4.98 -4.40 -3.36
CA GLU A 102 -5.71 -4.10 -2.14
C GLU A 102 -4.74 -3.52 -1.13
N MET A 103 -5.25 -2.76 -0.16
CA MET A 103 -4.41 -2.16 0.88
C MET A 103 -5.17 -2.05 2.19
N LYS A 104 -4.41 -2.04 3.29
CA LYS A 104 -4.91 -1.79 4.65
C LYS A 104 -3.93 -0.88 5.37
N LEU A 105 -4.41 0.29 5.80
CA LEU A 105 -3.64 1.30 6.51
C LEU A 105 -4.42 1.85 7.70
N PRO A 106 -3.77 2.13 8.84
CA PRO A 106 -4.27 3.10 9.80
C PRO A 106 -4.48 4.47 9.15
N ALA A 107 -5.51 5.22 9.54
CA ALA A 107 -5.77 6.55 8.99
C ALA A 107 -4.61 7.54 9.23
N HIS A 108 -3.85 7.33 10.29
CA HIS A 108 -2.70 8.15 10.69
C HIS A 108 -1.36 7.66 10.10
N THR A 109 -1.38 7.14 8.86
CA THR A 109 -0.16 6.67 8.19
C THR A 109 0.40 7.72 7.24
N GLY A 110 1.69 8.05 7.39
CA GLY A 110 2.41 8.97 6.50
C GLY A 110 1.91 10.42 6.57
N THR A 111 2.03 11.16 5.47
CA THR A 111 1.46 12.51 5.38
C THR A 111 -0.06 12.41 5.32
N HIS A 112 -0.77 12.96 6.31
CA HIS A 112 -2.23 12.81 6.47
C HIS A 112 -2.88 14.06 7.10
N VAL A 113 -4.20 14.03 7.23
CA VAL A 113 -5.04 15.07 7.86
C VAL A 113 -5.93 14.41 8.91
N ASP A 114 -5.98 15.00 10.11
CA ASP A 114 -6.87 14.56 11.19
C ASP A 114 -8.16 15.39 11.21
N ALA A 115 -9.29 14.72 11.42
CA ALA A 115 -10.57 15.36 11.66
C ALA A 115 -10.78 15.65 13.16
N PRO A 116 -11.67 16.57 13.55
CA PRO A 116 -11.97 16.85 14.96
C PRO A 116 -12.38 15.61 15.77
N GLY A 117 -13.11 14.69 15.14
CA GLY A 117 -13.49 13.40 15.75
C GLY A 117 -12.31 12.52 16.15
N HIS A 118 -11.09 12.76 15.64
CA HIS A 118 -9.88 12.05 16.06
C HIS A 118 -9.55 12.27 17.55
N VAL A 119 -9.74 13.50 18.05
CA VAL A 119 -9.26 13.92 19.38
C VAL A 119 -10.41 14.09 20.38
N PHE A 120 -11.62 14.37 19.89
CA PHE A 120 -12.77 14.70 20.73
C PHE A 120 -13.93 13.73 20.50
N ASP A 121 -14.25 12.95 21.52
CA ASP A 121 -15.28 11.89 21.52
C ASP A 121 -16.67 12.40 21.08
N HIS A 122 -17.11 13.54 21.61
CA HIS A 122 -18.39 14.13 21.23
C HIS A 122 -18.46 14.60 19.76
N TYR A 123 -17.32 14.89 19.13
CA TYR A 123 -17.25 15.18 17.70
C TYR A 123 -17.24 13.91 16.87
N PHE A 124 -16.63 12.84 17.36
CA PHE A 124 -16.71 11.52 16.73
C PHE A 124 -18.16 11.02 16.69
N ASP A 125 -18.85 11.06 17.83
CA ASP A 125 -20.28 10.67 17.92
C ASP A 125 -21.20 11.51 17.03
N ALA A 126 -20.84 12.77 16.82
CA ALA A 126 -21.58 13.69 15.96
C ALA A 126 -21.19 13.60 14.47
N GLY A 127 -20.24 12.73 14.10
CA GLY A 127 -19.83 12.48 12.71
C GLY A 127 -18.94 13.57 12.11
N PHE A 128 -18.14 14.29 12.91
CA PHE A 128 -17.15 15.25 12.40
C PHE A 128 -15.91 14.52 11.88
N ASP A 129 -16.11 13.77 10.80
CA ASP A 129 -15.12 12.96 10.09
C ASP A 129 -14.46 13.76 8.95
N VAL A 130 -13.42 13.19 8.32
CA VAL A 130 -12.62 13.85 7.29
C VAL A 130 -13.44 14.29 6.06
N ASP A 131 -14.57 13.65 5.78
CA ASP A 131 -15.49 13.98 4.70
C ASP A 131 -16.41 15.18 5.01
N THR A 132 -16.36 15.70 6.25
CA THR A 132 -17.09 16.90 6.69
C THR A 132 -16.25 18.17 6.69
N LEU A 133 -14.95 18.07 6.40
CA LEU A 133 -14.03 19.20 6.42
C LEU A 133 -14.33 20.21 5.31
N ASP A 134 -14.23 21.51 5.64
CA ASP A 134 -14.38 22.59 4.68
C ASP A 134 -13.20 22.61 3.68
N LEU A 135 -13.52 22.47 2.39
CA LEU A 135 -12.52 22.45 1.32
C LEU A 135 -11.83 23.81 1.12
N ASP A 136 -12.46 24.93 1.49
CA ASP A 136 -11.81 26.24 1.40
C ASP A 136 -10.64 26.31 2.39
N VAL A 137 -10.84 25.76 3.60
CA VAL A 137 -9.78 25.62 4.61
C VAL A 137 -8.63 24.74 4.11
N LEU A 138 -8.94 23.57 3.53
CA LEU A 138 -7.92 22.63 3.04
C LEU A 138 -7.11 23.18 1.85
N ASN A 139 -7.71 24.06 1.06
CA ASN A 139 -7.05 24.68 -0.10
C ASN A 139 -6.43 26.05 0.20
N GLY A 140 -6.46 26.51 1.46
CA GLY A 140 -5.89 27.79 1.86
C GLY A 140 -6.64 29.01 1.31
N MET A 141 -7.90 28.83 0.92
CA MET A 141 -8.79 29.91 0.51
C MET A 141 -9.46 30.47 1.76
N LYS A 142 -9.19 31.74 2.08
CA LYS A 142 -9.85 32.51 3.13
C LYS A 142 -10.40 33.80 2.55
#